data_AF-A0A919CQN9-F1
#
_entry.id   AF-A0A919CQN9-F1
#
_cell.length_a   1.000
_cell.length_b   1.000
_cell.length_c   1.000
_cell.angle_alpha   90.00
_cell.angle_beta   90.00
_cell.angle_gamma   90.00
#
_symmetry.space_group_name_H-M   'P 1'
#
loop_
_entity.id
_entity.type
_entity.pdbx_description
1 polymer ?
#
loop_
_entity_poly.entity_id
_entity_poly.type
_entity_poly.pdbx_seq_one_letter_code
_entity_poly.pdbx_strand_id
1 'polypeptide(L)'
;MAFDAGRFKELDAMVRRMGAIVSVFEVRSSTLGNKSFSAFRELMDVYIEICGRELKAGKDFADSPVQPSAEDMERINAAMQRIFAAPAAPASEKKA
;
A
#
# COMPACT_ATOMS: atom_id res chain seq x y z
N MET A 1 23.45 -8.62 1.19
CA MET A 1 23.79 -10.07 1.24
C MET A 1 23.64 -10.68 -0.15
N ALA A 2 24.11 -11.91 -0.41
CA ALA A 2 23.78 -12.59 -1.67
C ALA A 2 22.30 -13.01 -1.65
N PHE A 3 21.56 -12.71 -2.72
CA PHE A 3 20.16 -13.13 -2.85
C PHE A 3 20.11 -14.63 -3.19
N ASP A 4 20.12 -15.46 -2.14
CA ASP A 4 20.07 -16.91 -2.24
C ASP A 4 18.66 -17.47 -1.98
N ALA A 5 18.50 -18.79 -2.13
CA ALA A 5 17.22 -19.47 -1.95
C ALA A 5 16.67 -19.38 -0.51
N GLY A 6 17.54 -19.21 0.49
CA GLY A 6 17.12 -18.98 1.88
C GLY A 6 16.55 -17.59 2.05
N ARG A 7 17.25 -16.58 1.53
CA ARG A 7 16.81 -15.18 1.52
C ARG A 7 15.49 -15.01 0.76
N PHE A 8 15.34 -15.67 -0.39
CA PHE A 8 14.09 -15.66 -1.14
C PHE A 8 12.90 -16.17 -0.29
N LYS A 9 13.07 -17.30 0.41
CA LYS A 9 12.01 -17.89 1.25
C LYS A 9 11.62 -16.99 2.42
N GLU A 10 12.61 -16.35 3.04
CA GLU A 10 12.37 -15.38 4.12
C GLU A 10 11.52 -14.21 3.61
N LEU A 11 11.93 -13.59 2.51
CA LEU A 11 11.23 -12.45 1.92
C LEU A 11 9.84 -12.82 1.40
N ASP A 12 9.67 -14.01 0.80
CA ASP A 12 8.35 -14.53 0.39
C ASP A 12 7.43 -14.69 1.61
N ALA A 13 7.94 -15.22 2.72
CA ALA A 13 7.19 -15.33 3.96
C ALA A 13 6.82 -13.95 4.53
N MET A 14 7.70 -12.95 4.41
CA MET A 14 7.40 -11.57 4.80
C MET A 14 6.28 -10.96 3.95
N VAL A 15 6.31 -11.12 2.61
CA VAL A 15 5.25 -10.65 1.71
C VAL A 15 3.88 -11.23 2.09
N ARG A 16 3.82 -12.54 2.39
CA ARG A 16 2.59 -13.19 2.86
C ARG A 16 2.10 -12.62 4.20
N ARG A 17 3.01 -12.37 5.15
CA ARG A 17 2.67 -11.77 6.44
C ARG A 17 2.16 -10.35 6.29
N MET A 18 2.75 -9.55 5.39
CA MET A 18 2.24 -8.21 5.07
C MET A 18 0.80 -8.29 4.58
N GLY A 19 0.48 -9.22 3.67
CA GLY A 19 -0.90 -9.45 3.21
C GLY A 19 -1.87 -9.75 4.36
N ALA A 20 -1.49 -10.63 5.29
CA ALA A 20 -2.32 -10.93 6.46
C ALA A 20 -2.55 -9.69 7.36
N ILE A 21 -1.52 -8.86 7.55
CA ILE A 21 -1.63 -7.59 8.30
C ILE A 21 -2.61 -6.64 7.60
N VAL A 22 -2.57 -6.54 6.27
CA VAL A 22 -3.51 -5.69 5.52
C VAL A 22 -4.94 -6.16 5.70
N SER A 23 -5.20 -7.48 5.64
CA SER A 23 -6.53 -8.02 5.87
C SER A 23 -7.06 -7.71 7.28
N VAL A 24 -6.20 -7.81 8.31
CA VAL A 24 -6.58 -7.43 9.68
C VAL A 24 -6.86 -5.92 9.77
N PHE A 25 -6.03 -5.10 9.14
CA PHE A 25 -6.23 -3.65 9.09
C PHE A 25 -7.57 -3.30 8.43
N GLU A 26 -7.93 -3.95 7.32
CA GLU A 26 -9.22 -3.75 6.64
C GLU A 26 -10.41 -4.08 7.55
N VAL A 27 -10.41 -5.25 8.18
CA VAL A 27 -11.50 -5.66 9.10
C VAL A 27 -11.65 -4.66 10.23
N ARG A 28 -10.55 -4.23 10.84
CA ARG A 28 -10.58 -3.32 12.00
C ARG A 28 -10.89 -1.88 11.63
N SER A 29 -10.48 -1.43 10.45
CA SER A 29 -10.75 -0.07 9.99
C SER A 29 -12.15 0.10 9.40
N SER A 30 -12.76 -0.98 8.88
CA SER A 30 -14.12 -0.96 8.34
C SER A 30 -15.16 -0.49 9.35
N THR A 31 -14.95 -0.74 10.65
CA THR A 31 -15.86 -0.33 11.73
C THR A 31 -15.80 1.17 12.03
N LEU A 32 -14.82 1.89 11.50
CA LEU A 32 -14.60 3.31 11.78
C LEU A 32 -15.28 4.24 10.76
N GLY A 33 -15.79 3.69 9.64
CA GLY A 33 -16.52 4.46 8.61
C GLY A 33 -15.71 5.53 7.88
N ASN A 34 -14.39 5.57 8.06
CA ASN A 34 -13.52 6.56 7.45
C ASN A 34 -12.91 6.05 6.14
N LYS A 35 -13.26 6.71 5.03
CA LYS A 35 -12.81 6.39 3.66
C LYS A 35 -11.30 6.52 3.46
N SER A 36 -10.60 7.29 4.29
CA SER A 36 -9.15 7.37 4.23
C SER A 36 -8.50 6.01 4.55
N PHE A 37 -9.12 5.18 5.40
CA PHE A 37 -8.55 3.86 5.72
C PHE A 37 -8.63 2.87 4.56
N SER A 38 -9.72 2.87 3.78
CA SER A 38 -9.77 2.05 2.56
C SER A 38 -8.69 2.49 1.55
N ALA A 39 -8.43 3.80 1.44
CA ALA A 39 -7.37 4.31 0.59
C ALA A 39 -5.95 3.97 1.13
N PHE A 40 -5.74 3.97 2.45
CA PHE A 40 -4.50 3.46 3.06
C PHE A 40 -4.30 1.97 2.80
N ARG A 41 -5.36 1.17 2.87
CA ARG A 41 -5.31 -0.26 2.55
C ARG A 41 -4.87 -0.47 1.10
N GLU A 42 -5.39 0.32 0.17
CA GLU A 42 -4.97 0.26 -1.23
C GLU A 42 -3.49 0.63 -1.42
N LEU A 43 -2.94 1.60 -0.68
CA LEU A 43 -1.50 1.88 -0.69
C LEU A 43 -0.67 0.68 -0.22
N MET A 44 -1.12 0.02 0.85
CA MET A 44 -0.44 -1.16 1.38
C MET A 44 -0.45 -2.32 0.36
N ASP A 45 -1.58 -2.55 -0.32
CA ASP A 45 -1.67 -3.56 -1.38
C ASP A 45 -0.70 -3.27 -2.53
N VAL A 46 -0.66 -2.03 -3.03
CA VAL A 46 0.26 -1.64 -4.12
C VAL A 46 1.71 -1.91 -3.71
N TYR A 47 2.10 -1.57 -2.47
CA TYR A 47 3.45 -1.83 -1.98
C TYR A 47 3.78 -3.33 -1.95
N ILE A 48 2.86 -4.16 -1.44
CA ILE A 48 3.03 -5.61 -1.37
C ILE A 48 3.16 -6.22 -2.75
N GLU A 49 2.37 -5.74 -3.72
CA GLU A 49 2.47 -6.16 -5.11
C GLU A 49 3.84 -5.82 -5.72
N ILE A 50 4.37 -4.61 -5.46
CA ILE A 50 5.71 -4.22 -5.90
C ILE A 50 6.77 -5.15 -5.28
N CYS A 51 6.74 -5.37 -3.97
CA CYS A 51 7.65 -6.30 -3.29
C CYS A 51 7.58 -7.71 -3.90
N GLY A 52 6.38 -8.21 -4.17
CA GLY A 52 6.18 -9.51 -4.81
C GLY A 52 6.74 -9.59 -6.24
N ARG A 53 6.65 -8.51 -7.03
CA ARG A 53 7.26 -8.45 -8.36
C ARG A 53 8.79 -8.39 -8.30
N GLU A 54 9.34 -7.57 -7.43
CA GLU A 54 10.80 -7.47 -7.24
C GLU A 54 11.39 -8.81 -6.77
N LEU A 55 10.71 -9.49 -5.86
CA LEU A 55 11.11 -10.81 -5.39
C LEU A 55 11.12 -11.85 -6.53
N LYS A 56 10.08 -11.87 -7.38
CA LYS A 56 10.02 -12.73 -8.57
C LYS A 56 11.10 -12.39 -9.60
N ALA A 57 11.56 -11.15 -9.65
CA ALA A 57 12.67 -10.70 -10.48
C ALA A 57 14.05 -11.03 -9.88
N GLY A 58 14.10 -11.71 -8.73
CA GLY A 58 15.34 -12.10 -8.07
C GLY A 58 16.02 -10.96 -7.30
N LYS A 59 15.26 -9.95 -6.90
CA LYS A 59 15.78 -8.77 -6.21
C LYS A 59 15.40 -8.80 -4.73
N ASP A 60 16.35 -8.40 -3.91
CA ASP A 60 16.16 -8.17 -2.49
C ASP A 60 15.54 -6.79 -2.25
N PHE A 61 14.22 -6.73 -2.07
CA PHE A 61 13.51 -5.49 -1.79
C PHE A 61 13.76 -4.92 -0.38
N ALA A 62 14.42 -5.67 0.52
CA ALA A 62 14.80 -5.18 1.84
C ALA A 62 16.14 -4.43 1.79
N ASP A 63 17.06 -4.89 0.93
CA ASP A 63 18.38 -4.26 0.73
C ASP A 63 18.37 -3.20 -0.39
N SER A 64 17.40 -3.23 -1.30
CA SER A 64 17.29 -2.32 -2.44
C SER A 64 15.95 -1.57 -2.47
N PRO A 65 15.94 -0.28 -2.86
CA PRO A 65 14.68 0.46 -2.99
C PRO A 65 13.80 -0.18 -4.06
N VAL A 66 12.56 -0.47 -3.67
CA VAL A 66 11.52 -0.94 -4.60
C VAL A 66 11.33 0.06 -5.73
N GLN A 67 11.13 -0.45 -6.94
CA GLN A 67 10.96 0.36 -8.15
C GLN A 67 9.49 0.30 -8.60
N PRO A 68 8.67 1.31 -8.27
CA PRO A 68 7.31 1.38 -8.77
C PRO A 68 7.31 1.62 -10.28
N SER A 69 6.43 0.92 -10.99
CA SER A 69 6.10 1.20 -12.38
C SER A 69 5.25 2.48 -12.50
N ALA A 70 5.05 2.96 -13.73
CA ALA A 70 4.14 4.08 -13.98
C ALA A 70 2.72 3.80 -13.47
N GLU A 71 2.22 2.57 -13.67
CA GLU A 71 0.90 2.13 -13.18
C GLU A 71 0.84 2.11 -11.66
N ASP A 72 1.90 1.67 -10.98
CA ASP A 72 1.96 1.72 -9.51
C ASP A 72 1.91 3.17 -9.00
N MET A 73 2.65 4.07 -9.66
CA MET A 73 2.67 5.49 -9.30
C MET A 73 1.30 6.14 -9.48
N GLU A 74 0.55 5.80 -10.53
CA GLU A 74 -0.82 6.26 -10.71
C GLU A 74 -1.73 5.79 -9.56
N ARG A 75 -1.64 4.51 -9.18
CA ARG A 75 -2.41 3.94 -8.06
C ARG A 75 -2.03 4.59 -6.73
N ILE A 76 -0.74 4.80 -6.48
CA ILE A 76 -0.23 5.48 -5.29
C ILE A 76 -0.77 6.90 -5.22
N ASN A 77 -0.66 7.67 -6.31
CA ASN A 77 -1.13 9.06 -6.37
C ASN A 77 -2.65 9.14 -6.12
N ALA A 78 -3.43 8.26 -6.75
CA ALA A 78 -4.89 8.21 -6.58
C ALA A 78 -5.29 7.84 -5.14
N ALA A 79 -4.57 6.93 -4.49
CA ALA A 79 -4.80 6.58 -3.09
C ALA A 79 -4.39 7.72 -2.14
N MET A 80 -3.23 8.35 -2.37
CA MET A 80 -2.78 9.52 -1.60
C MET A 80 -3.78 10.67 -1.68
N GLN A 81 -4.31 10.97 -2.87
CA GLN A 81 -5.36 11.98 -3.02
C GLN A 81 -6.59 11.68 -2.18
N ARG A 82 -7.02 10.42 -2.08
CA ARG A 82 -8.18 10.02 -1.26
C ARG A 82 -7.88 10.05 0.24
N ILE A 83 -6.64 9.78 0.64
CA ILE A 83 -6.20 9.86 2.04
C ILE A 83 -6.22 11.32 2.52
N PHE A 84 -5.64 12.21 1.72
CA PHE A 84 -5.44 13.62 2.06
C PHE A 84 -6.54 14.55 1.56
N ALA A 85 -7.55 14.04 0.85
CA ALA A 85 -8.72 14.84 0.49
C ALA A 85 -9.35 15.40 1.77
N ALA A 86 -9.28 16.72 1.94
CA ALA A 86 -9.99 17.40 3.01
C ALA A 86 -11.49 17.05 2.89
N PRO A 87 -12.20 16.82 4.02
CA PRO A 87 -13.66 16.79 3.97
C PRO A 87 -14.09 18.09 3.29
N ALA A 88 -14.95 17.99 2.26
CA ALA A 88 -15.45 19.15 1.55
C ALA A 88 -15.86 20.20 2.59
N ALA A 89 -15.20 21.35 2.59
CA ALA A 89 -15.53 22.43 3.50
C ALA A 89 -17.04 22.65 3.38
N PRO A 90 -17.79 22.75 4.50
CA PRO A 90 -19.23 22.95 4.43
C PRO A 90 -19.46 24.16 3.53
N ALA A 91 -20.24 23.98 2.47
CA ALA A 91 -20.52 25.02 1.50
C ALA A 91 -20.96 26.24 2.29
N SER A 92 -20.11 27.28 2.33
CA SER A 92 -20.46 28.51 2.99
C SER A 92 -21.76 28.97 2.36
N GLU A 93 -22.83 28.98 3.15
CA GLU A 93 -24.08 29.61 2.78
C GLU A 93 -23.71 31.00 2.29
N LYS A 94 -23.82 31.21 0.97
CA LYS A 94 -23.87 32.56 0.40
C LYS A 94 -25.15 33.20 0.92
N LYS A 95 -25.08 33.74 2.13
CA LYS A 95 -25.99 34.77 2.62
C LYS A 95 -25.40 36.12 2.24
N ALA A 96 -25.99 36.73 1.22
CA ALA A 96 -26.32 38.14 1.05
C ALA A 96 -26.49 38.44 -0.44
#